data_AF-A0A7G1IN32-F1
#
_entry.id   AF-A0A7G1IN32-F1
#
_cell.length_a   1.000
_cell.length_b   1.000
_cell.length_c   1.000
_cell.angle_alpha   90.00
_cell.angle_beta   90.00
_cell.angle_gamma   90.00
#
_symmetry.space_group_name_H-M   'P 1'
#
loop_
_entity.id
_entity.type
_entity.pdbx_description
1 polymer ?
#
loop_
_entity_poly.entity_id
_entity_poly.type
_entity_poly.pdbx_seq_one_letter_code
_entity_poly.pdbx_strand_id
1 'polypeptide(L)' 'MVNLDGVFRREWGPAVAAIARWSGDLTIAEDAVQEACAEALRVWPRDGLPDRPGGGW' A
#
# COMPACT_ATOMS: atom_id res chain seq x y z
N MET A 1 -4.65 14.30 -12.50
CA MET A 1 -5.32 13.28 -11.67
C MET A 1 -4.40 12.07 -11.61
N VAL A 2 -3.75 11.82 -10.47
CA VAL A 2 -2.83 10.68 -10.32
C VAL A 2 -3.60 9.40 -10.57
N ASN A 3 -3.09 8.52 -11.43
CA ASN A 3 -3.68 7.22 -11.64
C ASN A 3 -3.32 6.33 -10.45
N LEU A 4 -4.24 6.22 -9.48
CA LEU A 4 -4.05 5.45 -8.25
C LEU A 4 -3.80 3.97 -8.55
N ASP A 5 -4.50 3.38 -9.52
CA ASP A 5 -4.32 1.97 -9.91
C ASP A 5 -2.88 1.66 -10.35
N GLY A 6 -2.27 2.58 -11.10
CA GLY A 6 -0.88 2.45 -11.55
C GLY A 6 0.14 2.59 -10.42
N VAL A 7 -0.16 3.41 -9.40
CA VAL A 7 0.68 3.54 -8.20
C VAL A 7 0.53 2.28 -7.35
N PHE A 8 -0.69 1.84 -7.06
CA PHE A 8 -0.93 0.64 -6.26
C PHE A 8 -0.30 -0.61 -6.89
N ARG A 9 -0.46 -0.83 -8.20
CA ARG A 9 0.15 -1.99 -8.87
C ARG A 9 1.68 -1.99 -8.79
N ARG A 10 2.32 -0.82 -8.79
CA ARG A 10 3.79 -0.72 -8.72
C ARG A 10 4.30 -0.93 -7.30
N GLU A 11 3.62 -0.37 -6.30
CA GLU A 11 4.08 -0.40 -4.90
C GLU A 11 3.62 -1.66 -4.15
N TRP A 12 2.61 -2.39 -4.66
CA TRP A 12 2.07 -3.59 -4.03
C TRP A 12 3.12 -4.67 -3.78
N GLY A 13 3.85 -5.09 -4.83
CA GLY A 13 4.84 -6.16 -4.74
C GLY A 13 5.94 -5.85 -3.72
N PRO A 14 6.59 -4.68 -3.79
CA PRO A 14 7.53 -4.24 -2.77
C PRO A 14 6.96 -4.19 -1.35
N ALA A 15 5.73 -3.70 -1.17
CA ALA A 15 5.09 -3.61 0.14
C ALA A 15 4.82 -5.00 0.75
N VAL A 16 4.23 -5.92 -0.02
CA VAL A 16 3.98 -7.30 0.43
C VAL A 16 5.30 -8.00 0.75
N ALA A 17 6.33 -7.85 -0.10
CA ALA A 17 7.63 -8.46 0.14
C ALA A 17 8.32 -7.92 1.42
N ALA A 18 8.20 -6.62 1.69
CA ALA A 18 8.75 -6.00 2.89
C ALA A 18 8.07 -6.53 4.16
N ILE A 19 6.73 -6.58 4.17
CA ILE A 19 5.96 -7.08 5.31
C ILE A 19 6.17 -8.59 5.49
N ALA A 20 6.14 -9.38 4.41
CA ALA A 20 6.35 -10.83 4.46
C ALA A 20 7.73 -11.19 4.99
N ARG A 21 8.76 -10.40 4.65
CA ARG A 21 10.12 -10.57 5.19
C ARG A 21 10.19 -10.28 6.69
N TRP A 22 9.35 -9.37 7.20
CA TRP A 22 9.31 -9.03 8.62
C TRP A 22 8.42 -9.98 9.43
N SER A 23 7.25 -10.34 8.91
CA SER A 23 6.28 -11.24 9.55
C SER A 23 6.66 -12.71 9.44
N GLY A 24 7.41 -13.09 8.39
CA GLY A 24 7.64 -14.49 8.02
C GLY A 24 6.40 -15.18 7.42
N ASP A 25 5.35 -14.42 7.14
CA ASP A 25 4.05 -14.92 6.71
C ASP A 25 3.51 -14.07 5.56
N LEU A 26 3.37 -14.69 4.39
CA LEU A 26 2.91 -14.03 3.17
C LEU A 26 1.42 -13.69 3.23
N THR A 27 0.60 -14.53 3.86
CA THR A 27 -0.84 -14.29 3.96
C THR A 27 -1.12 -13.07 4.83
N ILE A 28 -0.45 -12.97 5.99
CA ILE A 28 -0.53 -11.78 6.84
C ILE A 28 -0.05 -10.53 6.09
N ALA A 29 0.99 -10.65 5.28
CA ALA A 29 1.51 -9.53 4.52
C ALA A 29 0.53 -9.04 3.45
N GLU A 30 -0.07 -9.95 2.69
CA GLU A 30 -1.07 -9.63 1.68
C GLU A 30 -2.31 -8.99 2.29
N ASP A 31 -2.80 -9.51 3.42
CA ASP A 31 -3.96 -8.94 4.12
C ASP A 31 -3.67 -7.52 4.63
N ALA A 32 -2.48 -7.31 5.22
CA ALA A 32 -2.08 -5.99 5.73
C ALA A 32 -1.96 -4.94 4.60
N VAL A 33 -1.35 -5.32 3.47
CA VAL A 33 -1.24 -4.42 2.31
C VAL A 33 -2.62 -4.12 1.72
N GLN A 34 -3.51 -5.12 1.64
CA GLN A 34 -4.88 -4.93 1.16
C GLN A 34 -5.65 -3.94 2.03
N GLU A 35 -5.60 -4.08 3.35
CA GLU A 35 -6.29 -3.20 4.27
C GLU A 35 -5.77 -1.76 4.17
N ALA A 36 -4.45 -1.59 4.12
CA ALA A 36 -3.84 -0.28 3.91
C ALA A 36 -4.25 0.36 2.57
N CYS A 37 -4.31 -0.41 1.49
CA CYS A 37 -4.77 0.06 0.18
C CYS A 37 -6.25 0.46 0.21
N ALA A 38 -7.10 -0.35 0.85
CA ALA A 38 -8.52 -0.06 0.98
C ALA A 38 -8.76 1.25 1.76
N GLU A 39 -7.98 1.50 2.81
CA GLU A 39 -8.08 2.75 3.57
C GLU A 39 -7.57 3.96 2.79
N ALA A 40 -6.43 3.82 2.11
CA ALA A 40 -5.90 4.86 1.23
C ALA A 40 -6.89 5.27 0.14
N LEU A 41 -7.63 4.32 -0.45
CA LEU A 41 -8.69 4.61 -1.43
C LEU A 41 -9.88 5.37 -0.84
N ARG A 42 -10.14 5.28 0.47
CA ARG A 42 -11.19 6.06 1.15
C ARG A 42 -10.70 7.47 1.51
N VAL A 43 -9.46 7.58 1.98
CA VAL A 43 -8.90 8.81 2.56
C VAL A 43 -8.35 9.76 1.49
N TRP A 44 -7.53 9.26 0.56
CA TRP A 44 -6.79 10.13 -0.37
C TRP A 44 -7.64 10.96 -1.34
N PRO A 45 -8.81 10.50 -1.82
CA PRO A 45 -9.69 11.35 -2.61
C PRO A 45 -10.22 12.58 -1.84
N ARG A 46 -10.30 12.48 -0.50
CA ARG A 46 -10.80 13.55 0.38
C ARG A 46 -9.69 14.45 0.89
N ASP A 47 -8.59 13.85 1.34
CA ASP A 47 -7.54 14.53 2.10
C ASP A 47 -6.27 14.81 1.27
N GLY A 48 -6.25 14.35 0.00
CA GLY A 48 -5.10 14.42 -0.88
C GLY A 48 -4.17 13.21 -0.73
N LEU A 49 -3.32 12.99 -1.74
CA LEU A 49 -2.28 11.96 -1.62
C LEU A 49 -1.18 12.45 -0.67
N PRO A 50 -0.67 11.57 0.22
CA PRO A 50 0.55 11.86 0.96
C PRO A 50 1.74 12.01 0.00
N ASP A 51 2.70 12.88 0.33
CA ASP A 51 3.91 13.13 -0.46
C ASP A 51 4.73 11.85 -0.76
N ARG A 52 4.56 10.81 0.06
CA ARG A 52 5.12 9.46 -0.15
C ARG A 52 4.07 8.39 0.13
N PRO A 53 3.35 7.88 -0.89
CA PRO A 53 2.31 6.87 -0.69
C PRO A 53 2.83 5.49 -0.27
N GLY A 54 4.14 5.22 -0.39
CA GLY A 54 4.76 3.94 -0.01
C GLY A 54 5.18 3.82 1.46
N GLY A 55 5.00 4.87 2.28
CA GLY A 55 5.55 4.91 3.63
C GLY A 55 7.08 5.02 3.60
N GLY A 56 7.63 6.05 4.25
CA GLY A 56 9.07 6.12 4.47
C GLY A 56 9.49 5.03 5.45
N TRP A 57 10.12 3.99 4.95
CA TRP A 57 10.99 3.08 5.70
C TRP A 57 12.39 3.16 5.10
#